data_AF-A0A0A0EFS8-F1
#
_entry.id   AF-A0A0A0EFS8-F1
#
_cell.length_a   1.000
_cell.length_b   1.000
_cell.length_c   1.000
_cell.angle_alpha   90.00
_cell.angle_beta   90.00
_cell.angle_gamma   90.00
#
_symmetry.space_group_name_H-M   'P 1'
#
loop_
_entity.id
_entity.type
_entity.pdbx_description
1 polymer ?
#
loop_
_entity_poly.entity_id
_entity_poly.type
_entity_poly.pdbx_seq_one_letter_code
_entity_poly.pdbx_strand_id
1 'polypeptide(L)' 'MCLTTEALLLFLNLLPQDIVVMGEDRIVVKAETRDAIWISNGEKWCTDAPKIDAAYRLKPGVDI' A
#
# COMPACT_ATOMS: atom_id res chain seq x y z
N MET A 1 3.00 7.93 2.80
CA MET A 1 2.10 8.71 1.90
C MET A 1 0.69 8.53 2.41
N CYS A 2 -0.19 9.53 2.28
CA CYS A 2 -1.59 9.41 2.71
C CYS A 2 -2.54 9.94 1.64
N LEU A 3 -3.72 9.32 1.52
CA LEU A 3 -4.81 9.70 0.62
C LEU A 3 -6.09 9.94 1.41
N THR A 4 -7.01 10.74 0.88
CA THR A 4 -8.40 10.76 1.37
C THR A 4 -9.08 9.44 1.03
N THR A 5 -10.20 9.14 1.68
CA THR A 5 -11.02 7.96 1.38
C THR A 5 -11.43 7.92 -0.09
N GLU A 6 -11.88 9.04 -0.65
CA GLU A 6 -12.34 9.12 -2.04
C GLU A 6 -11.20 8.84 -3.02
N ALA A 7 -10.02 9.42 -2.76
CA ALA A 7 -8.85 9.22 -3.61
C ALA A 7 -8.36 7.76 -3.56
N LEU A 8 -8.38 7.13 -2.38
CA LEU A 8 -8.03 5.72 -2.25
C LEU A 8 -9.04 4.83 -2.97
N LEU A 9 -10.34 5.05 -2.78
CA LEU A 9 -11.39 4.26 -3.45
C LEU A 9 -11.30 4.39 -4.98
N LEU A 10 -11.03 5.59 -5.50
CA LEU A 10 -10.82 5.78 -6.93
C LEU A 10 -9.64 4.95 -7.44
N PHE A 11 -8.54 4.91 -6.69
CA PHE A 11 -7.40 4.07 -7.03
C PHE A 11 -7.72 2.57 -6.98
N LEU A 12 -8.41 2.10 -5.93
CA LEU A 12 -8.78 0.69 -5.78
C LEU A 12 -9.73 0.20 -6.88
N ASN A 13 -10.56 1.09 -7.44
CA ASN A 13 -11.44 0.77 -8.57
C ASN A 13 -10.68 0.48 -9.88
N LEU A 14 -9.40 0.86 -9.97
CA LEU A 14 -8.55 0.55 -11.12
C LEU A 14 -7.90 -0.83 -11.02
N LEU A 15 -8.06 -1.53 -9.89
CA LEU A 15 -7.42 -2.81 -9.61
C LEU A 15 -8.41 -3.97 -9.75
N PRO A 16 -7.91 -5.18 -10.13
CA PRO A 16 -8.67 -6.41 -9.99
C PRO A 16 -9.13 -6.59 -8.54
N GLN A 17 -10.41 -6.86 -8.32
CA GLN A 17 -10.97 -6.88 -6.96
C GLN A 17 -10.54 -8.10 -6.15
N ASP A 18 -10.11 -9.17 -6.81
CA ASP A 18 -9.58 -10.40 -6.20
C ASP A 18 -8.22 -10.20 -5.51
N ILE A 19 -7.48 -9.14 -5.86
CA ILE A 19 -6.22 -8.79 -5.20
C ILE A 19 -6.38 -7.75 -4.09
N VAL A 20 -7.60 -7.26 -3.84
CA VAL A 20 -7.88 -6.24 -2.82
C VAL A 20 -8.58 -6.88 -1.62
N VAL A 21 -7.91 -6.89 -0.47
CA VAL A 21 -8.48 -7.34 0.81
C VAL A 21 -8.82 -6.12 1.65
N MET A 22 -10.12 -5.86 1.82
CA MET A 22 -10.63 -4.75 2.62
C MET A 22 -10.93 -5.18 4.06
N GLY A 23 -10.54 -4.35 5.01
CA GLY A 23 -10.89 -4.41 6.42
C GLY A 23 -11.23 -3.02 6.95
N GLU A 24 -11.76 -2.95 8.18
CA GLU A 24 -12.25 -1.70 8.77
C GLU A 24 -11.15 -0.65 8.98
N ASP A 25 -9.98 -1.09 9.45
CA ASP A 25 -8.83 -0.24 9.76
C ASP A 25 -7.65 -0.46 8.82
N ARG A 26 -7.75 -1.43 7.90
CA ARG A 26 -6.65 -1.91 7.09
C ARG A 26 -7.13 -2.42 5.73
N ILE A 27 -6.49 -1.94 4.66
CA ILE A 27 -6.67 -2.44 3.30
C ILE A 27 -5.32 -2.97 2.80
N VAL A 28 -5.34 -4.15 2.18
CA VAL A 28 -4.16 -4.79 1.60
C VAL A 28 -4.40 -5.05 0.11
N VAL A 29 -3.52 -4.52 -0.73
CA VAL A 29 -3.47 -4.85 -2.16
C VAL A 29 -2.33 -5.83 -2.37
N LYS A 30 -2.65 -7.04 -2.84
CA LYS A 30 -1.68 -8.08 -3.16
C LYS A 30 -1.05 -7.78 -4.52
N ALA A 31 0.25 -7.53 -4.55
CA ALA A 31 0.99 -7.32 -5.79
C ALA A 31 2.20 -8.27 -5.87
N GLU A 32 2.67 -8.53 -7.09
CA GLU A 32 3.70 -9.55 -7.36
C GLU A 32 4.99 -9.31 -6.55
N THR A 33 5.47 -8.07 -6.51
CA THR A 33 6.71 -7.72 -5.81
C THR A 33 6.49 -7.58 -4.31
N ARG A 34 5.42 -6.90 -3.90
CA ARG A 34 5.11 -6.62 -2.50
C ARG A 34 3.69 -6.12 -2.32
N ASP A 35 3.07 -6.53 -1.22
CA ASP A 35 1.80 -5.99 -0.77
C ASP A 35 1.86 -4.48 -0.50
N ALA A 36 0.88 -3.74 -1.02
CA ALA A 36 0.63 -2.36 -0.58
C ALA A 36 -0.37 -2.39 0.58
N ILE A 37 0.02 -1.79 1.70
CA ILE A 37 -0.80 -1.75 2.92
C ILE A 37 -1.21 -0.31 3.19
N TRP A 38 -2.51 -0.11 3.38
CA TRP A 38 -3.13 1.14 3.79
C TRP A 38 -3.75 0.97 5.17
N ILE A 39 -3.46 1.89 6.08
CA ILE A 39 -3.98 1.92 7.45
C ILE A 39 -4.86 3.15 7.62
N SER A 40 -6.01 2.97 8.24
CA SER A 40 -6.94 4.05 8.57
C SER A 40 -6.30 5.03 9.56
N ASN A 41 -6.45 6.32 9.30
CA ASN A 41 -5.94 7.40 10.10
C ASN A 41 -6.90 8.61 10.01
N GLY A 42 -8.00 8.53 10.78
CA GLY A 42 -9.08 9.51 10.73
C GLY A 42 -9.78 9.49 9.36
N GLU A 43 -9.79 10.64 8.68
CA GLU A 43 -10.41 10.78 7.35
C GLU A 43 -9.46 10.38 6.19
N LYS A 44 -8.30 9.82 6.52
CA LYS A 44 -7.26 9.47 5.56
C LYS A 44 -6.80 8.04 5.72
N TRP A 45 -6.18 7.54 4.66
CA TRP A 45 -5.53 6.25 4.61
C TRP A 45 -4.06 6.45 4.32
N CYS A 46 -3.21 5.90 5.16
CA CYS A 46 -1.77 6.09 5.08
C CYS A 46 -1.04 4.77 4.79
N THR A 47 0.03 4.87 4.00
CA THR A 47 0.94 3.78 3.71
C THR A 47 2.38 4.17 4.02
N ASP A 48 3.15 3.21 4.54
CA ASP A 48 4.59 3.33 4.72
C ASP A 48 5.39 2.90 3.49
N ALA A 49 4.74 2.58 2.36
CA ALA A 49 5.40 2.13 1.12
C ALA A 49 6.63 2.97 0.73
N PRO A 50 6.62 4.33 0.74
CA PRO A 50 7.82 5.10 0.41
C PRO A 50 9.02 4.84 1.32
N LYS A 51 8.79 4.65 2.63
CA LYS A 51 9.87 4.36 3.59
C LYS A 51 10.39 2.94 3.37
N ILE A 52 9.48 1.99 3.17
CA ILE A 52 9.83 0.59 2.92
C ILE A 52 10.65 0.52 1.62
N ASP A 53 10.19 1.15 0.53
CA ASP A 53 10.90 1.15 -0.75
C ASP A 53 12.27 1.79 -0.66
N ALA A 54 12.41 2.89 0.08
CA ALA A 54 13.70 3.50 0.35
C ALA A 54 14.64 2.55 1.13
N ALA A 55 14.13 1.87 2.16
CA ALA A 55 14.91 0.90 2.93
C ALA A 55 15.39 -0.27 2.08
N TYR A 56 14.60 -0.73 1.10
CA TYR A 56 15.03 -1.79 0.18
C TYR A 56 16.05 -1.29 -0.86
N ARG A 57 15.90 -0.06 -1.37
CA ARG A 57 16.89 0.54 -2.28
C ARG A 57 18.25 0.74 -1.62
N LEU A 58 18.28 0.99 -0.31
CA LEU A 58 19.49 1.25 0.45
C LEU A 58 20.11 -0.01 1.07
N LYS A 59 19.49 -1.18 0.93
CA LYS A 59 20.16 -2.44 1.24
C LYS A 59 21.26 -2.65 0.19
N PRO A 60 22.55 -2.69 0.57
CA PRO A 60 23.60 -3.06 -0.36
C PRO A 60 23.27 -4.44 -0.90
N GLY A 61 23.49 -4.66 -2.19
CA GLY A 61 23.33 -5.97 -2.80
C GLY A 61 24.00 -7.03 -1.94
N VAL A 62 23.25 -8.04 -1.53
CA VAL A 62 23.87 -9.34 -1.28
C VAL A 62 24.25 -9.82 -2.68
N ASP A 63 25.50 -9.54 -3.06
CA ASP A 63 26.15 -10.19 -4.18
C ASP A 63 26.05 -11.70 -3.92
N ILE A 64 25.22 -12.38 -4.71
CA ILE A 64 25.15 -13.85 -4.79
C ILE A 64 26.08 -14.35 -5.88
#